data_AF-A0A174IFZ6-F1
#
_entry.id   AF-A0A174IFZ6-F1
#
_cell.length_a   1.000
_cell.length_b   1.000
_cell.length_c   1.000
_cell.angle_alpha   90.00
_cell.angle_beta   90.00
_cell.angle_gamma   90.00
#
_symmetry.space_group_name_H-M   'P 1'
#
loop_
_entity.id
_entity.type
_entity.pdbx_description
1 polymer ?
#
loop_
_entity_poly.entity_id
_entity_poly.type
_entity_poly.pdbx_seq_one_letter_code
_entity_poly.pdbx_strand_id
1 'polypeptide(L)'
;MDISYGGATTAAAEAQGLDEAGKTVSFDELQPGDLIFYSFTSNGRYKNISHVAVYVGNGKVVEALNESLGVVYRDVASTGKIVVIGRP
;
A
#
# COMPACT_ATOMS: atom_id res chain seq x y z
N MET A 1 1.81 -12.68 10.64
CA MET A 1 1.14 -11.47 10.14
C MET A 1 -0.08 -11.92 9.40
N ASP A 2 -1.26 -11.58 9.90
CA ASP A 2 -2.50 -11.74 9.15
C ASP A 2 -2.70 -10.43 8.37
N ILE A 3 -2.69 -10.53 7.05
CA ILE A 3 -2.86 -9.36 6.16
C ILE A 3 -4.33 -9.15 5.79
N SER A 4 -5.25 -9.93 6.37
CA SER A 4 -6.68 -9.75 6.18
C SER A 4 -7.27 -8.98 7.35
N TYR A 5 -7.52 -7.68 7.18
CA TYR A 5 -8.35 -6.94 8.11
C TYR A 5 -9.83 -7.13 7.75
N GLY A 6 -10.57 -7.89 8.57
CA GLY A 6 -12.03 -8.05 8.44
C GLY A 6 -12.50 -8.77 7.15
N GLY A 7 -11.64 -9.56 6.50
CA GLY A 7 -11.97 -10.24 5.24
C GLY A 7 -11.86 -9.35 3.99
N ALA A 8 -11.04 -8.29 4.04
CA ALA A 8 -10.81 -7.38 2.92
C ALA A 8 -10.38 -8.15 1.65
N THR A 9 -11.21 -8.09 0.60
CA THR A 9 -10.93 -8.76 -0.68
C THR A 9 -10.10 -7.90 -1.64
N THR A 10 -9.78 -6.66 -1.25
CA THR A 10 -9.04 -5.70 -2.10
C THR A 10 -8.11 -4.82 -1.27
N ALA A 11 -7.03 -4.34 -1.90
CA ALA A 11 -6.12 -3.38 -1.29
C ALA A 11 -6.82 -2.09 -0.81
N ALA A 12 -7.88 -1.67 -1.52
CA ALA A 12 -8.67 -0.50 -1.13
C ALA A 12 -9.43 -0.73 0.19
N ALA A 13 -10.02 -1.92 0.36
CA ALA A 13 -10.72 -2.29 1.59
C ALA A 13 -9.76 -2.44 2.78
N GLU A 14 -8.58 -3.02 2.56
CA GLU A 14 -7.53 -3.11 3.58
C GLU A 14 -7.07 -1.72 4.03
N ALA A 15 -6.76 -0.83 3.08
CA ALA A 15 -6.37 0.55 3.38
C ALA A 15 -7.45 1.32 4.13
N GLN A 16 -8.73 1.12 3.77
CA GLN A 16 -9.86 1.73 4.47
C GLN A 16 -9.93 1.23 5.92
N GLY A 17 -9.81 -0.08 6.15
CA GLY A 17 -9.83 -0.66 7.48
C GLY A 17 -8.69 -0.15 8.38
N LEU A 18 -7.47 -0.02 7.83
CA LEU A 18 -6.34 0.57 8.54
C LEU A 18 -6.54 2.05 8.87
N ASP A 19 -7.11 2.84 7.95
CA ASP A 19 -7.42 4.25 8.18
C ASP A 19 -8.50 4.43 9.25
N GLU A 20 -9.60 3.68 9.17
CA GLU A 20 -10.67 3.70 10.17
C GLU A 20 -10.21 3.23 11.55
N ALA A 21 -9.20 2.34 11.61
CA ALA A 21 -8.57 1.90 12.84
C ALA A 21 -7.50 2.87 13.38
N GLY A 22 -7.23 4.00 12.72
CA GLY A 22 -6.20 4.96 13.11
C GLY A 22 -4.77 4.43 12.98
N LYS A 23 -4.55 3.47 12.08
CA LYS A 23 -3.26 2.80 11.83
C LYS A 23 -2.51 3.37 10.62
N THR A 24 -2.83 4.60 10.21
CA THR A 24 -2.12 5.28 9.12
C THR A 24 -0.90 6.03 9.64
N VAL A 25 0.15 6.05 8.82
CA VAL A 25 1.43 6.69 9.16
C VAL A 25 1.84 7.67 8.06
N SER A 26 2.67 8.65 8.43
CA SER A 26 3.25 9.55 7.44
C SER A 26 4.41 8.89 6.68
N PHE A 27 4.76 9.44 5.52
CA PHE A 27 5.86 8.90 4.70
C PHE A 27 7.20 8.93 5.44
N ASP A 28 7.43 9.97 6.25
CA ASP A 28 8.68 10.14 7.01
C ASP A 28 8.79 9.17 8.20
N GLU A 29 7.70 8.48 8.55
CA GLU A 29 7.61 7.51 9.64
C GLU A 29 7.61 6.05 9.16
N LEU A 30 7.91 5.83 7.87
CA LEU A 30 7.92 4.51 7.24
C LEU A 30 8.85 3.52 7.97
N GLN A 31 8.30 2.35 8.29
CA GLN A 31 8.99 1.23 8.90
C GLN A 31 8.81 -0.04 8.06
N PRO A 32 9.84 -0.92 7.97
CA PRO A 32 9.70 -2.19 7.27
C PRO A 32 8.45 -2.96 7.74
N GLY A 33 7.62 -3.38 6.79
CA GLY A 33 6.31 -3.99 7.04
C GLY A 33 5.11 -3.08 6.75
N ASP A 34 5.31 -1.76 6.67
CA ASP A 34 4.24 -0.83 6.30
C ASP A 34 3.76 -1.09 4.85
N LEU A 35 2.45 -0.94 4.63
CA LEU A 35 1.82 -1.05 3.31
C LEU A 35 1.65 0.33 2.69
N ILE A 36 2.14 0.51 1.47
CA ILE A 36 2.02 1.75 0.70
C ILE A 36 0.96 1.53 -0.38
N PHE A 37 -0.11 2.33 -0.34
CA PHE A 37 -1.24 2.23 -1.26
C PHE A 37 -1.24 3.38 -2.26
N TYR A 38 -1.42 3.04 -3.54
CA TYR A 38 -1.33 3.99 -4.65
C TYR A 38 -2.65 4.14 -5.41
N SER A 39 -2.88 5.34 -5.95
CA SER A 39 -3.95 5.63 -6.90
C SER A 39 -3.38 6.00 -8.28
N PHE A 40 -3.39 5.04 -9.20
CA PHE A 40 -3.00 5.22 -10.60
C PHE A 40 -4.20 5.39 -11.53
N THR A 41 -5.36 4.84 -11.15
CA THR A 41 -6.59 4.87 -11.94
C THR A 41 -7.80 5.27 -11.11
N SER A 42 -8.80 5.89 -11.74
CA SER A 42 -10.10 6.11 -11.10
C SER A 42 -10.91 4.84 -11.20
N ASN A 43 -11.32 4.27 -10.06
CA ASN A 43 -12.01 2.98 -10.00
C ASN A 43 -13.20 2.96 -9.03
N GLY A 44 -13.52 4.09 -8.38
CA GLY A 44 -14.66 4.25 -7.49
C GLY A 44 -14.53 3.56 -6.13
N ARG A 45 -13.40 2.90 -5.84
CA ARG A 45 -13.09 2.32 -4.52
C ARG A 45 -12.52 3.38 -3.59
N TYR A 46 -12.36 3.02 -2.31
CA TYR A 46 -11.75 3.89 -1.29
C TYR A 46 -10.44 4.50 -1.81
N LYS A 47 -10.40 5.85 -1.83
CA LYS A 47 -9.32 6.70 -2.36
C LYS A 47 -8.82 6.33 -3.77
N ASN A 48 -9.64 5.67 -4.60
CA ASN A 48 -9.26 5.14 -5.91
C ASN A 48 -7.98 4.27 -5.86
N ILE A 49 -7.80 3.52 -4.78
CA ILE A 49 -6.64 2.64 -4.62
C ILE A 49 -6.68 1.56 -5.68
N SER A 50 -5.59 1.43 -6.41
CA SER A 50 -5.43 0.51 -7.55
C SER A 50 -4.20 -0.38 -7.43
N HIS A 51 -3.30 -0.09 -6.49
CA HIS A 51 -2.07 -0.85 -6.28
C HIS A 51 -1.58 -0.77 -4.83
N VAL A 52 -0.81 -1.76 -4.40
CA VAL A 52 -0.19 -1.83 -3.07
C VAL A 52 1.23 -2.38 -3.16
N ALA A 53 2.12 -1.84 -2.34
CA ALA A 53 3.48 -2.32 -2.16
C ALA A 53 3.82 -2.47 -0.67
N VAL A 54 4.72 -3.39 -0.33
CA VAL A 54 5.22 -3.59 1.04
C VAL A 54 6.55 -2.86 1.18
N TYR A 55 6.64 -1.91 2.12
CA TYR A 55 7.90 -1.26 2.43
C TYR A 55 8.83 -2.21 3.18
N VAL A 56 10.08 -2.30 2.73
CA VAL A 56 11.08 -3.23 3.27
C VAL A 56 12.31 -2.51 3.84
N GLY A 57 12.22 -1.20 4.04
CA GLY A 57 13.29 -0.36 4.58
C GLY A 57 14.18 0.28 3.51
N ASN A 58 15.03 1.20 3.94
CA ASN A 58 16.01 1.89 3.10
C ASN A 58 15.42 2.53 1.82
N GLY A 59 14.20 3.06 1.91
CA GLY A 59 13.52 3.67 0.75
C GLY A 59 13.05 2.66 -0.31
N LYS A 60 12.91 1.37 0.03
CA LYS A 60 12.61 0.30 -0.92
C LYS A 60 11.34 -0.48 -0.59
N VAL A 61 10.76 -1.09 -1.62
CA VAL A 61 9.54 -1.90 -1.56
C VAL A 61 9.69 -3.24 -2.27
N VAL A 62 8.84 -4.18 -1.89
CA VAL A 62 8.51 -5.38 -2.66
C VAL A 62 7.06 -5.29 -3.14
N GLU A 63 6.82 -5.55 -4.41
CA GLU A 63 5.50 -5.45 -5.03
C GLU A 63 5.34 -6.41 -6.23
N ALA A 64 4.11 -6.81 -6.53
CA ALA A 64 3.76 -7.50 -7.76
C ALA A 64 3.37 -6.45 -8.82
N LEU A 65 4.35 -5.98 -9.60
CA LEU A 65 4.23 -4.72 -10.33
C LEU A 65 3.27 -4.79 -11.53
N ASN A 66 3.37 -5.83 -12.36
CA ASN A 66 2.47 -6.13 -13.48
C ASN A 66 2.80 -7.52 -14.07
N GLU A 67 2.01 -7.96 -15.06
CA GLU A 67 2.15 -9.27 -15.69
C GLU A 67 3.51 -9.50 -16.37
N SER A 68 4.15 -8.45 -16.88
CA SER A 68 5.43 -8.57 -17.58
C SER A 68 6.64 -8.67 -16.65
N LEU A 69 6.56 -8.07 -15.46
CA LEU A 69 7.68 -7.99 -14.52
C LEU A 69 7.51 -8.89 -13.29
N GLY A 70 6.28 -9.23 -12.91
CA GLY A 70 5.99 -10.04 -11.73
C GLY A 70 6.38 -9.34 -10.42
N VAL A 71 6.97 -10.10 -9.50
CA VAL A 71 7.41 -9.60 -8.19
C VAL A 71 8.78 -8.94 -8.29
N VAL A 72 8.89 -7.70 -7.82
CA VAL A 72 10.11 -6.90 -7.92
C VAL A 72 10.51 -6.30 -6.56
N TYR A 73 11.81 -6.02 -6.42
CA TYR A 73 12.40 -5.25 -5.31
C TYR A 73 13.00 -3.96 -5.88
N ARG A 74 12.51 -2.80 -5.44
CA ARG A 74 12.91 -1.50 -6.02
C ARG A 74 12.71 -0.33 -5.07
N ASP A 75 13.19 0.85 -5.46
CA ASP A 75 12.95 2.09 -4.72
C ASP A 75 11.46 2.46 -4.71
N VAL A 76 11.01 3.05 -3.60
CA VAL A 76 9.69 3.68 -3.50
C VAL A 76 9.60 4.74 -4.58
N ALA A 77 8.66 4.56 -5.50
CA ALA A 77 8.45 5.47 -6.63
C ALA A 77 7.04 6.07 -6.57
N SER A 78 6.78 7.01 -7.48
CA SER A 78 5.45 7.61 -7.65
C SER A 78 4.88 8.17 -6.34
N THR A 79 5.73 8.83 -5.53
CA THR A 79 5.35 9.33 -4.19
C THR A 79 4.13 10.23 -4.21
N GLY A 80 3.95 11.06 -5.25
CA GLY A 80 2.76 11.87 -5.46
C GLY A 80 1.47 11.09 -5.80
N LYS A 81 1.53 9.76 -5.91
CA LYS A 81 0.37 8.86 -6.10
C LYS A 81 0.07 8.03 -4.86
N ILE A 82 0.87 8.16 -3.79
CA ILE A 82 0.59 7.52 -2.50
C ILE A 82 -0.62 8.22 -1.90
N VAL A 83 -1.64 7.44 -1.55
CA VAL A 83 -2.89 7.96 -0.98
C VAL A 83 -3.13 7.50 0.46
N VAL A 84 -2.49 6.40 0.87
CA VAL A 84 -2.48 5.85 2.22
C VAL A 84 -1.15 5.12 2.46
N ILE A 85 -0.62 5.24 3.67
CA ILE A 85 0.38 4.31 4.21
C ILE A 85 -0.21 3.74 5.49
N GLY A 86 -0.33 2.41 5.56
CA GLY A 86 -0.94 1.72 6.69
C GLY A 86 0.05 0.80 7.41
N ARG A 87 -0.05 0.75 8.73
CA ARG A 87 0.74 -0.13 9.60
C ARG A 87 -0.17 -1.21 10.21
N PRO A 88 -0.21 -2.42 9.63
CA PRO A 88 -1.07 -3.50 10.11
C PRO A 88 -0.73 -3.97 11.54
#